data_AF-A0A2H3H1X8-F1
#
_entry.id   AF-A0A2H3H1X8-F1
#
_cell.length_a   1.000
_cell.length_b   1.000
_cell.length_c   1.000
_cell.angle_alpha   90.00
_cell.angle_beta   90.00
_cell.angle_gamma   90.00
#
_symmetry.space_group_name_H-M   'P 1'
#
loop_
_entity.id
_entity.type
_entity.pdbx_description
1 polymer ?
#
loop_
_entity_poly.entity_id
_entity_poly.type
_entity_poly.pdbx_seq_one_letter_code
_entity_poly.pdbx_strand_id
1 'polypeptide(L)'
;MPAGYKHGDTPKKAMVRGTISYLESQGLPVNKSAIFRHFDLSRSQGYAALSVPASKRNDPEWEETRGRPLKISEEDQQKMEKILWDDNYVNVNLNWHGLAKEAGVEVDVNPRTLHRTMGTLGYRRCLLCPRTWVHKKAREKRVEYARRMLEAYPQPEDWRAVRFSIELHFGFGLDGKMRLIPRPGERVCDGCTTKPEADWPRDLRKAHAWVAVGYGFKSDTVFYEDSTSPNCTGVMTMQEYKDHILEKTVKPWLNSTGPQSFILEEDCEAFAHGAASKVNLVQQWKDEHNLRYYYNCGDSPDLSPLDTLWPAYKQWTMDSPKDWEDETLQKMVRDAWATFDMERLNMWVNFMPQRLKSVIDTDGALVPW
;
A
#
# COMPACT_ATOMS: atom_id res chain seq x y z
N MET A 1 14.08 -21.35 -25.36
CA MET A 1 12.64 -21.10 -25.23
C MET A 1 11.95 -22.38 -24.77
N PRO A 2 11.61 -22.54 -23.48
CA PRO A 2 10.61 -23.52 -23.07
C PRO A 2 9.23 -22.86 -22.92
N ALA A 3 8.21 -23.67 -23.16
CA ALA A 3 6.82 -23.30 -23.39
C ALA A 3 6.16 -22.49 -22.26
N GLY A 4 5.26 -21.60 -22.70
CA GLY A 4 4.48 -20.70 -21.85
C GLY A 4 3.78 -21.37 -20.68
N TYR A 5 3.85 -20.70 -19.54
CA TYR A 5 3.10 -21.02 -18.33
C TYR A 5 1.61 -20.83 -18.62
N LYS A 6 0.89 -21.93 -18.87
CA LYS A 6 -0.59 -21.89 -18.92
C LYS A 6 -1.10 -21.73 -17.49
N HIS A 7 -1.79 -20.64 -17.19
CA HIS A 7 -2.56 -20.49 -15.95
C HIS A 7 -3.47 -21.72 -15.78
N GLY A 8 -3.06 -22.64 -14.89
CA GLY A 8 -3.61 -23.99 -14.86
C GLY A 8 -4.92 -24.05 -14.11
N ASP A 9 -5.98 -24.56 -14.76
CA ASP A 9 -7.19 -25.31 -14.33
C ASP A 9 -7.90 -24.98 -12.99
N THR A 10 -7.39 -24.07 -12.16
CA THR A 10 -7.75 -23.91 -10.74
C THR A 10 -9.07 -23.18 -10.54
N PRO A 11 -9.38 -22.09 -11.29
CA PRO A 11 -10.70 -21.45 -11.23
C PRO A 11 -11.81 -22.40 -11.70
N LYS A 12 -11.57 -23.15 -12.79
CA LYS A 12 -12.55 -24.13 -13.33
C LYS A 12 -12.83 -25.27 -12.37
N LYS A 13 -11.80 -25.76 -11.66
CA LYS A 13 -11.95 -26.80 -10.62
C LYS A 13 -12.79 -26.31 -9.44
N ALA A 14 -12.59 -25.07 -8.99
CA ALA A 14 -13.39 -24.47 -7.93
C ALA A 14 -14.87 -24.31 -8.34
N MET A 15 -15.14 -23.84 -9.57
CA MET A 15 -16.51 -23.71 -10.09
C MET A 15 -17.25 -25.05 -10.18
N VAL A 16 -16.58 -26.13 -10.60
CA VAL A 16 -17.14 -27.48 -10.60
C VAL A 16 -17.55 -27.92 -9.19
N ARG A 17 -16.67 -27.70 -8.19
CA ARG A 17 -16.94 -28.05 -6.79
C ARG A 17 -18.11 -27.25 -6.23
N GLY A 18 -18.11 -25.93 -6.47
CA GLY A 18 -19.18 -25.03 -6.03
C GLY A 18 -20.53 -25.40 -6.64
N THR A 19 -20.57 -25.69 -7.94
CA THR A 19 -21.81 -26.09 -8.64
C THR A 19 -22.38 -27.40 -8.09
N ILE A 20 -21.52 -28.39 -7.84
CA ILE A 20 -21.95 -29.68 -7.27
C ILE A 20 -22.46 -29.49 -5.84
N SER A 21 -21.71 -28.77 -5.00
CA SER A 21 -22.09 -28.47 -3.62
C SER A 21 -23.43 -27.73 -3.54
N TYR A 22 -23.64 -26.73 -4.41
CA TYR A 22 -24.90 -26.01 -4.51
C TYR A 22 -26.06 -26.93 -4.88
N LEU A 23 -25.95 -27.70 -5.96
CA LEU A 23 -27.01 -28.62 -6.40
C LEU A 23 -27.36 -29.65 -5.32
N GLU A 24 -26.35 -30.21 -4.64
CA GLU A 24 -26.55 -31.14 -3.52
C GLU A 24 -27.26 -30.46 -2.34
N SER A 25 -26.88 -29.23 -1.99
CA SER A 25 -27.51 -28.47 -0.90
C SER A 25 -28.98 -28.13 -1.17
N GLN A 26 -29.34 -27.95 -2.45
CA GLN A 26 -30.71 -27.66 -2.88
C GLN A 26 -31.52 -28.94 -3.17
N GLY A 27 -30.95 -30.14 -2.94
CA GLY A 27 -31.61 -31.42 -3.23
C GLY A 27 -31.86 -31.67 -4.72
N LEU A 28 -31.14 -30.98 -5.60
CA LEU A 28 -31.30 -31.07 -7.05
C LEU A 28 -30.46 -32.24 -7.62
N PRO A 29 -30.93 -32.90 -8.69
CA PRO A 29 -30.20 -34.02 -9.29
C PRO A 29 -28.87 -33.58 -9.89
N VAL A 30 -27.79 -34.24 -9.49
CA VAL A 30 -26.42 -33.92 -9.92
C VAL A 30 -25.99 -34.78 -11.12
N ASN A 31 -25.79 -34.16 -12.28
CA ASN A 31 -25.16 -34.80 -13.43
C ASN A 31 -23.72 -34.31 -13.63
N LYS A 32 -22.77 -35.01 -13.00
CA LYS A 32 -21.34 -34.64 -13.03
C LYS A 32 -20.77 -34.51 -14.45
N SER A 33 -21.17 -35.38 -15.37
CA SER A 33 -20.72 -35.35 -16.76
C SER A 33 -21.25 -34.14 -17.55
N ALA A 34 -22.44 -33.64 -17.21
CA ALA A 34 -22.97 -32.40 -17.78
C ALA A 34 -22.24 -31.18 -17.21
N ILE A 35 -21.98 -31.18 -15.90
CA ILE A 35 -21.26 -30.11 -15.20
C ILE A 35 -19.83 -29.98 -15.72
N PHE A 36 -19.10 -31.10 -15.93
CA PHE A 36 -17.75 -31.05 -16.48
C PHE A 36 -17.73 -30.46 -17.89
N ARG A 37 -18.69 -30.87 -18.74
CA ARG A 37 -18.84 -30.32 -20.09
C ARG A 37 -19.18 -28.83 -20.07
N HIS A 38 -20.01 -28.40 -19.12
CA HIS A 38 -20.37 -26.99 -18.97
C HIS A 38 -19.15 -26.09 -18.69
N PHE A 39 -18.14 -26.60 -17.97
CA PHE A 39 -16.91 -25.86 -17.67
C PHE A 39 -15.73 -26.18 -18.61
N ASP A 40 -16.01 -26.81 -19.77
CA ASP A 40 -15.02 -27.24 -20.76
C ASP A 40 -13.92 -28.15 -20.18
N LEU A 41 -14.30 -29.07 -19.29
CA LEU A 41 -13.39 -30.05 -18.70
C LEU A 41 -13.65 -31.43 -19.28
N SER A 42 -12.56 -32.11 -19.64
CA SER A 42 -12.64 -33.55 -19.91
C SER A 42 -13.09 -34.31 -18.67
N ARG A 43 -13.61 -35.53 -18.86
CA ARG A 43 -14.05 -36.38 -17.74
C ARG A 43 -12.93 -36.59 -16.72
N SER A 44 -11.69 -36.82 -17.16
CA SER A 44 -10.53 -36.97 -16.28
C SER A 44 -10.21 -35.68 -15.51
N GLN A 45 -10.25 -34.52 -16.17
CA GLN A 45 -10.05 -33.22 -15.50
C GLN A 45 -11.16 -32.91 -14.49
N GLY A 46 -12.42 -33.25 -14.80
CA GLY A 46 -13.55 -33.09 -13.90
C GLY A 46 -13.47 -33.96 -12.65
N TYR A 47 -13.05 -35.22 -12.78
CA TYR A 47 -12.81 -36.06 -11.60
C TYR A 47 -11.55 -35.64 -10.81
N ALA A 48 -10.49 -35.16 -11.48
CA ALA A 48 -9.35 -34.53 -10.81
C ALA A 48 -9.73 -33.21 -10.12
N ALA A 49 -10.78 -32.53 -10.58
CA ALA A 49 -11.37 -31.39 -9.88
C ALA A 49 -12.03 -31.84 -8.58
N LEU A 50 -12.70 -33.00 -8.56
CA LEU A 50 -13.40 -33.52 -7.39
C LEU A 50 -12.49 -34.17 -6.34
N SER A 51 -11.30 -34.62 -6.73
CA SER A 51 -10.31 -35.12 -5.77
C SER A 51 -9.87 -34.02 -4.80
N VAL A 52 -9.84 -34.34 -3.50
CA VAL A 52 -9.25 -33.48 -2.48
C VAL A 52 -7.82 -33.16 -2.91
N PRO A 53 -7.41 -31.88 -3.00
CA PRO A 53 -6.04 -31.54 -3.35
C PRO A 53 -5.08 -32.27 -2.42
N ALA A 54 -4.06 -32.95 -2.97
CA ALA A 54 -3.01 -33.56 -2.15
C ALA A 54 -2.26 -32.54 -1.27
N SER A 55 -2.40 -31.25 -1.58
CA SER A 55 -1.87 -30.13 -0.81
C SER A 55 -2.97 -29.11 -0.56
N LYS A 56 -3.20 -28.77 0.72
CA LYS A 56 -4.12 -27.71 1.13
C LYS A 56 -3.74 -26.31 0.58
N ARG A 57 -2.53 -26.16 0.04
CA ARG A 57 -1.99 -24.90 -0.52
C ARG A 57 -2.79 -24.33 -1.71
N ASN A 58 -3.56 -25.16 -2.40
CA ASN A 58 -4.39 -24.74 -3.54
C ASN A 58 -5.84 -24.44 -3.15
N ASP A 59 -6.15 -24.51 -1.85
CA ASP A 59 -7.44 -24.13 -1.32
C ASP A 59 -7.45 -22.60 -1.06
N PRO A 60 -8.37 -21.83 -1.67
CA PRO A 60 -8.50 -20.39 -1.43
C PRO A 60 -8.72 -20.03 0.05
N GLU A 61 -9.25 -20.96 0.85
CA GLU A 61 -9.52 -20.78 2.27
C GLU A 61 -8.34 -21.18 3.17
N TRP A 62 -7.28 -21.78 2.62
CA TRP A 62 -6.17 -22.27 3.43
C TRP A 62 -5.19 -21.16 3.82
N GLU A 63 -4.98 -21.02 5.13
CA GLU A 63 -3.95 -20.15 5.71
C GLU A 63 -2.64 -20.94 5.89
N GLU A 64 -1.53 -20.39 5.38
CA GLU A 64 -0.19 -20.96 5.58
C GLU A 64 0.23 -20.77 7.04
N THR A 65 -0.01 -21.80 7.85
CA THR A 65 0.34 -21.81 9.28
C THR A 65 1.76 -22.31 9.55
N ARG A 66 2.52 -22.73 8.51
CA ARG A 66 3.90 -23.18 8.68
C ARG A 66 4.84 -21.97 8.65
N GLY A 67 4.90 -21.30 9.79
CA GLY A 67 5.91 -20.30 10.11
C GLY A 67 6.63 -20.69 11.40
N ARG A 68 7.89 -20.27 11.53
CA ARG A 68 8.51 -20.23 12.86
C ARG A 68 7.67 -19.24 13.70
N PRO A 69 7.21 -19.62 14.91
CA PRO A 69 6.50 -18.69 15.78
C PRO A 69 7.29 -17.39 15.97
N LEU A 70 6.57 -16.26 16.03
CA LEU A 70 7.17 -14.98 16.33
C LEU A 70 7.84 -15.03 17.72
N LYS A 71 9.02 -14.43 17.83
CA LYS A 71 9.76 -14.36 19.11
C LYS A 71 9.20 -13.31 20.07
N ILE A 72 8.37 -12.40 19.57
CA ILE A 72 7.71 -11.35 20.33
C ILE A 72 6.22 -11.56 20.05
N SER A 73 5.44 -11.77 21.10
CA SER A 73 4.01 -12.04 20.96
C SER A 73 3.27 -10.81 20.41
N GLU A 74 2.07 -10.99 19.87
CA GLU A 74 1.22 -9.87 19.45
C GLU A 74 0.82 -8.99 20.64
N GLU A 75 0.57 -9.60 21.81
CA GLU A 75 0.25 -8.89 23.04
C GLU A 75 1.41 -7.96 23.46
N ASP A 76 2.65 -8.45 23.39
CA ASP A 76 3.82 -7.65 23.74
C ASP A 76 4.09 -6.53 22.73
N GLN A 77 3.82 -6.79 21.45
CA GLN A 77 3.84 -5.74 20.44
C GLN A 77 2.83 -4.65 20.80
N GLN A 78 1.58 -5.01 21.13
CA GLN A 78 0.55 -4.04 21.53
C GLN A 78 0.95 -3.24 22.78
N LYS A 79 1.55 -3.88 23.79
CA LYS A 79 2.07 -3.16 24.98
C LYS A 79 3.12 -2.12 24.59
N MET A 80 4.09 -2.50 23.75
CA MET A 80 5.10 -1.57 23.25
C MET A 80 4.51 -0.47 22.37
N GLU A 81 3.53 -0.79 21.51
CA GLU A 81 2.85 0.21 20.69
C GLU A 81 2.11 1.25 21.52
N LYS A 82 1.47 0.87 22.63
CA LYS A 82 0.76 1.80 23.52
C LYS A 82 1.66 2.92 24.04
N ILE A 83 2.91 2.59 24.40
CA ILE A 83 3.90 3.60 24.83
C ILE A 83 4.17 4.62 23.71
N LEU A 84 4.21 4.19 22.44
CA LEU A 84 4.43 5.09 21.31
C LEU A 84 3.24 6.03 21.03
N TRP A 85 2.04 5.70 21.53
CA TRP A 85 0.84 6.53 21.42
C TRP A 85 0.59 7.41 22.64
N ASP A 86 1.44 7.31 23.66
CA ASP A 86 1.35 8.09 24.90
C ASP A 86 2.11 9.41 24.76
N ASP A 87 1.39 10.51 25.01
CA ASP A 87 1.91 11.88 24.89
C ASP A 87 3.09 12.13 25.86
N ASN A 88 3.18 11.37 26.96
CA ASN A 88 4.30 11.42 27.89
C ASN A 88 5.63 10.96 27.26
N TYR A 89 5.58 10.17 26.19
CA TYR A 89 6.74 9.58 25.54
C TYR A 89 7.13 10.27 24.21
N VAL A 90 6.44 11.35 23.82
CA VAL A 90 6.70 12.08 22.56
C VAL A 90 8.13 12.62 22.48
N ASN A 91 8.67 13.11 23.60
CA ASN A 91 10.04 13.65 23.67
C ASN A 91 11.01 12.72 24.42
N VAL A 92 10.59 11.49 24.74
CA VAL A 92 11.43 10.52 25.44
C VAL A 92 12.19 9.68 24.40
N ASN A 93 13.51 9.65 24.52
CA ASN A 93 14.36 8.90 23.61
C ASN A 93 14.52 7.45 24.07
N LEU A 94 13.59 6.58 23.66
CA LEU A 94 13.66 5.14 23.89
C LEU A 94 14.27 4.44 22.68
N ASN A 95 15.33 3.64 22.90
CA ASN A 95 15.67 2.59 21.96
C ASN A 95 14.67 1.42 22.10
N TRP A 96 14.68 0.44 21.17
CA TRP A 96 13.71 -0.66 21.19
C TRP A 96 13.72 -1.51 22.48
N HIS A 97 14.85 -1.63 23.18
CA HIS A 97 14.88 -2.32 24.49
C HIS A 97 14.33 -1.44 25.61
N GLY A 98 14.62 -0.14 25.56
CA GLY A 98 14.01 0.85 26.45
C GLY A 98 12.49 0.83 26.31
N LEU A 99 11.97 0.79 25.07
CA LEU A 99 10.55 0.65 24.79
C LEU A 99 9.97 -0.62 25.41
N ALA A 100 10.61 -1.77 25.20
CA ALA A 100 10.17 -3.03 25.79
C ALA A 100 10.14 -2.97 27.32
N LYS A 101 11.19 -2.41 27.93
CA LYS A 101 11.28 -2.24 29.39
C LYS A 101 10.17 -1.33 29.93
N GLU A 102 9.96 -0.18 29.32
CA GLU A 102 8.90 0.77 29.70
C GLU A 102 7.50 0.15 29.53
N ALA A 103 7.32 -0.70 28.51
CA ALA A 103 6.10 -1.45 28.29
C ALA A 103 5.91 -2.65 29.23
N GLY A 104 6.85 -2.92 30.13
CA GLY A 104 6.83 -4.09 31.03
C GLY A 104 6.97 -5.42 30.29
N VAL A 105 7.60 -5.42 29.10
CA VAL A 105 7.82 -6.61 28.29
C VAL A 105 9.23 -7.14 28.56
N GLU A 106 9.30 -8.34 29.12
CA GLU A 106 10.55 -9.09 29.21
C GLU A 106 10.91 -9.66 27.84
N VAL A 107 11.96 -9.12 27.23
CA VAL A 107 12.40 -9.56 25.90
C VAL A 107 13.82 -10.11 25.96
N ASP A 108 13.95 -11.44 25.96
CA ASP A 108 15.22 -12.13 25.72
C ASP A 108 15.38 -12.46 24.23
N VAL A 109 15.46 -11.42 23.40
CA VAL A 109 15.66 -11.56 21.96
C VAL A 109 16.79 -10.66 21.48
N ASN A 110 17.38 -11.04 20.35
CA ASN A 110 18.40 -10.23 19.71
C ASN A 110 17.85 -8.82 19.38
N PRO A 111 18.61 -7.74 19.59
CA PRO A 111 18.25 -6.37 19.19
C PRO A 111 17.68 -6.24 17.77
N ARG A 112 18.21 -7.02 16.83
CA ARG A 112 17.77 -7.07 15.43
C ARG A 112 16.37 -7.65 15.28
N THR A 113 15.97 -8.58 16.16
CA THR A 113 14.59 -9.09 16.20
C THR A 113 13.64 -7.99 16.66
N LEU A 114 13.96 -7.28 17.75
CA LEU A 114 13.18 -6.12 18.19
C LEU A 114 13.06 -5.05 17.09
N HIS A 115 14.17 -4.72 16.43
CA HIS A 115 14.15 -3.78 15.30
C HIS A 115 13.32 -4.29 14.12
N ARG A 116 13.33 -5.59 13.80
CA ARG A 116 12.51 -6.13 12.71
C ARG A 116 11.01 -6.10 13.04
N THR A 117 10.68 -6.27 14.32
CA THR A 117 9.29 -6.28 14.79
C THR A 117 8.72 -4.88 14.97
N MET A 118 9.48 -3.97 15.59
CA MET A 118 9.00 -2.63 15.95
C MET A 118 9.58 -1.51 15.07
N GLY A 119 10.74 -1.74 14.44
CA GLY A 119 11.50 -0.73 13.70
C GLY A 119 11.05 -0.49 12.27
N THR A 120 9.96 -1.10 11.83
CA THR A 120 9.23 -0.73 10.61
C THR A 120 8.23 0.40 10.85
N LEU A 121 8.17 0.92 12.09
CA LEU A 121 7.19 1.90 12.53
C LEU A 121 7.93 3.16 13.00
N GLY A 122 8.56 3.88 12.06
CA GLY A 122 9.32 5.11 12.34
C GLY A 122 8.44 6.34 12.58
N TYR A 123 7.16 6.24 12.25
CA TYR A 123 6.11 7.21 12.58
C TYR A 123 4.79 6.52 12.98
N ARG A 124 3.89 7.31 13.58
CA ARG A 124 2.51 6.97 13.86
C ARG A 124 1.61 8.14 13.50
N ARG A 125 0.47 7.85 12.88
CA ARG A 125 -0.59 8.84 12.64
C ARG A 125 -1.94 8.22 12.90
N CYS A 126 -2.75 8.87 13.73
CA CYS A 126 -4.13 8.46 13.91
C CYS A 126 -4.94 8.81 12.65
N LEU A 127 -5.79 7.90 12.20
CA LEU A 127 -6.70 8.14 11.07
C LEU A 127 -7.88 9.05 11.43
N LEU A 128 -8.16 9.27 12.72
CA LEU A 128 -9.37 9.95 13.22
C LEU A 128 -9.14 11.21 14.02
N CYS A 129 -7.93 11.39 14.55
CA CYS A 129 -7.60 12.58 15.31
C CYS A 129 -6.21 13.09 14.93
N PRO A 130 -5.84 14.30 15.36
CA PRO A 130 -4.54 14.88 15.05
C PRO A 130 -3.34 14.18 15.73
N ARG A 131 -3.55 13.10 16.50
CA ARG A 131 -2.47 12.42 17.23
C ARG A 131 -1.45 11.83 16.26
N THR A 132 -0.21 12.21 16.48
CA THR A 132 0.94 11.73 15.72
C THR A 132 2.12 11.48 16.66
N TRP A 133 3.04 10.61 16.23
CA TRP A 133 4.30 10.39 16.90
C TRP A 133 5.38 10.09 15.85
N VAL A 134 6.61 10.55 16.09
CA VAL A 134 7.75 10.32 15.19
C VAL A 134 8.98 10.02 16.02
N HIS A 135 9.68 8.95 15.66
CA HIS A 135 10.92 8.59 16.32
C HIS A 135 11.98 9.69 16.12
N LYS A 136 12.79 9.98 17.15
CA LYS A 136 13.79 11.08 17.13
C LYS A 136 14.68 11.09 15.87
N LYS A 137 15.22 9.94 15.47
CA LYS A 137 16.05 9.86 14.25
C LYS A 137 15.29 10.23 12.97
N ALA A 138 14.00 9.91 12.89
CA ALA A 138 13.17 10.30 11.76
C ALA A 138 12.89 11.82 11.80
N ARG A 139 12.69 12.41 12.99
CA ARG A 139 12.58 13.86 13.17
C ARG A 139 13.83 14.60 12.64
N GLU A 140 15.03 14.13 13.01
CA GLU A 140 16.30 14.71 12.54
C GLU A 140 16.40 14.68 10.99
N LYS A 141 16.11 13.53 10.37
CA LYS A 141 16.07 13.40 8.90
C LYS A 141 15.05 14.33 8.25
N ARG A 142 13.87 14.48 8.86
CA ARG A 142 12.81 15.36 8.36
C ARG A 142 13.23 16.83 8.38
N VAL A 143 13.91 17.28 9.44
CA VAL A 143 14.45 18.65 9.52
C VAL A 143 15.54 18.88 8.47
N GLU A 144 16.47 17.93 8.30
CA GLU A 144 17.51 18.01 7.27
C GLU A 144 16.90 18.09 5.86
N TYR A 145 15.95 17.21 5.58
CA TYR A 145 15.20 17.21 4.33
C TYR A 145 14.48 18.54 4.10
N ALA A 146 13.76 19.05 5.10
CA ALA A 146 13.02 20.30 4.98
C ALA A 146 13.93 21.49 4.67
N ARG A 147 15.09 21.59 5.33
CA ARG A 147 16.09 22.64 5.05
C ARG A 147 16.59 22.54 3.61
N ARG A 148 17.01 21.36 3.17
CA ARG A 148 17.50 21.12 1.81
C ARG A 148 16.46 21.45 0.74
N MET A 149 15.21 21.04 0.95
CA MET A 149 14.13 21.29 0.00
C MET A 149 13.72 22.76 -0.04
N LEU A 150 13.77 23.48 1.08
CA LEU A 150 13.55 24.93 1.10
C LEU A 150 14.67 25.73 0.44
N GLU A 151 15.91 25.24 0.51
CA GLU A 151 17.04 25.82 -0.24
C GLU A 151 16.85 25.65 -1.75
N ALA A 152 16.39 24.47 -2.19
CA ALA A 152 16.17 24.17 -3.60
C ALA A 152 14.88 24.77 -4.17
N TYR A 153 13.80 24.85 -3.38
CA TYR A 153 12.46 25.26 -3.79
C TYR A 153 11.82 26.22 -2.76
N PRO A 154 12.35 27.44 -2.61
CA PRO A 154 11.95 28.38 -1.55
C PRO A 154 10.54 28.97 -1.72
N GLN A 155 10.05 29.10 -2.95
CA GLN A 155 8.78 29.76 -3.27
C GLN A 155 7.69 28.74 -3.68
N PRO A 156 6.39 29.06 -3.47
CA PRO A 156 5.29 28.20 -3.90
C PRO A 156 5.35 27.77 -5.37
N GLU A 157 5.77 28.68 -6.26
CA GLU A 157 5.89 28.45 -7.70
C GLU A 157 6.90 27.35 -8.05
N ASP A 158 7.97 27.22 -7.26
CA ASP A 158 9.03 26.24 -7.48
C ASP A 158 8.50 24.80 -7.36
N TRP A 159 7.46 24.61 -6.56
CA TRP A 159 6.81 23.31 -6.32
C TRP A 159 5.85 22.90 -7.44
N ARG A 160 5.47 23.82 -8.35
CA ARG A 160 4.47 23.53 -9.39
C ARG A 160 4.98 22.54 -10.44
N ALA A 161 6.30 22.41 -10.58
CA ALA A 161 6.93 21.40 -11.43
C ALA A 161 7.01 20.02 -10.77
N VAL A 162 6.77 19.89 -9.47
CA VAL A 162 6.89 18.63 -8.74
C VAL A 162 5.67 17.76 -8.98
N ARG A 163 5.91 16.48 -9.30
CA ARG A 163 4.91 15.42 -9.36
C ARG A 163 5.19 14.44 -8.23
N PHE A 164 4.33 14.46 -7.23
CA PHE A 164 4.34 13.54 -6.10
C PHE A 164 3.76 12.21 -6.54
N SER A 165 4.42 11.10 -6.23
CA SER A 165 3.98 9.77 -6.65
C SER A 165 3.93 8.79 -5.49
N ILE A 166 3.03 7.81 -5.58
CA ILE A 166 2.86 6.79 -4.54
C ILE A 166 2.23 5.51 -5.10
N GLU A 167 2.58 4.39 -4.49
CA GLU A 167 1.85 3.13 -4.56
C GLU A 167 0.65 3.11 -3.58
N LEU A 168 -0.51 2.73 -4.09
CA LEU A 168 -1.76 2.60 -3.37
C LEU A 168 -2.25 1.16 -3.43
N HIS A 169 -2.73 0.66 -2.30
CA HIS A 169 -3.30 -0.68 -2.20
C HIS A 169 -4.76 -0.59 -1.78
N PHE A 170 -5.66 -1.01 -2.66
CA PHE A 170 -7.10 -0.99 -2.42
C PHE A 170 -7.59 -2.37 -2.01
N GLY A 171 -8.37 -2.46 -0.95
CA GLY A 171 -9.04 -3.68 -0.47
C GLY A 171 -10.55 -3.63 -0.72
N PHE A 172 -11.13 -4.78 -1.08
CA PHE A 172 -12.57 -4.92 -1.31
C PHE A 172 -13.17 -5.97 -0.36
N GLY A 173 -14.15 -5.54 0.43
CA GLY A 173 -14.85 -6.38 1.41
C GLY A 173 -16.24 -6.83 0.98
N LEU A 174 -16.74 -7.90 1.62
CA LEU A 174 -18.11 -8.41 1.43
C LEU A 174 -19.20 -7.42 1.88
N ASP A 175 -18.84 -6.43 2.68
CA ASP A 175 -19.73 -5.36 3.11
C ASP A 175 -19.93 -4.27 2.03
N GLY A 176 -19.47 -4.52 0.80
CA GLY A 176 -19.62 -3.60 -0.34
C GLY A 176 -18.70 -2.38 -0.26
N LYS A 177 -17.75 -2.37 0.67
CA LYS A 177 -16.84 -1.23 0.87
C LYS A 177 -15.52 -1.45 0.15
N MET A 178 -15.04 -0.36 -0.46
CA MET A 178 -13.67 -0.26 -0.94
C MET A 178 -12.86 0.56 0.05
N ARG A 179 -11.64 0.12 0.36
CA ARG A 179 -10.72 0.83 1.26
C ARG A 179 -9.38 1.03 0.61
N LEU A 180 -8.70 2.12 0.96
CA LEU A 180 -7.28 2.27 0.75
C LEU A 180 -6.58 1.76 2.02
N ILE A 181 -5.80 0.70 1.87
CA ILE A 181 -5.13 0.02 2.96
C ILE A 181 -4.17 1.00 3.65
N PRO A 182 -4.29 1.23 4.97
CA PRO A 182 -3.39 2.12 5.69
C PRO A 182 -1.93 1.66 5.60
N ARG A 183 -1.01 2.60 5.49
CA ARG A 183 0.43 2.32 5.52
C ARG A 183 0.86 1.86 6.92
N PRO A 184 2.01 1.17 7.04
CA PRO A 184 2.63 0.97 8.35
C PRO A 184 2.70 2.28 9.14
N GLY A 185 2.25 2.26 10.39
CA GLY A 185 2.16 3.45 11.26
C GLY A 185 0.80 4.16 11.28
N GLU A 186 -0.05 3.98 10.27
CA GLU A 186 -1.40 4.57 10.22
C GLU A 186 -2.43 3.65 10.88
N ARG A 187 -3.06 4.09 11.98
CA ARG A 187 -4.04 3.31 12.74
C ARG A 187 -5.07 4.20 13.41
N VAL A 188 -6.10 3.61 14.03
CA VAL A 188 -6.96 4.31 14.98
C VAL A 188 -6.33 4.16 16.38
N CYS A 189 -6.05 5.26 17.07
CA CYS A 189 -5.49 5.20 18.43
C CYS A 189 -6.56 4.82 19.46
N ASP A 190 -6.13 4.30 20.62
CA ASP A 190 -7.02 3.79 21.67
C ASP A 190 -8.04 4.85 22.19
N GLY A 191 -7.69 6.13 22.15
CA GLY A 191 -8.58 7.23 22.55
C GLY A 191 -9.68 7.56 21.54
N CYS A 192 -9.55 7.11 20.30
CA CYS A 192 -10.55 7.32 19.25
C CYS A 192 -11.50 6.12 19.20
N THR A 193 -12.42 6.04 20.16
CA THR A 193 -13.33 4.91 20.39
C THR A 193 -14.48 4.78 19.39
N THR A 194 -14.57 5.59 18.34
CA THR A 194 -15.42 5.29 17.18
C THR A 194 -14.75 4.20 16.34
N LYS A 195 -14.59 3.01 16.93
CA LYS A 195 -14.49 1.79 16.12
C LYS A 195 -15.83 1.67 15.39
N PRO A 196 -15.88 1.53 14.06
CA PRO A 196 -16.79 0.52 13.56
C PRO A 196 -16.34 -0.77 14.24
N GLU A 197 -17.17 -1.34 15.11
CA GLU A 197 -17.06 -2.74 15.50
C GLU A 197 -17.20 -3.57 14.22
N ALA A 198 -16.08 -3.73 13.54
CA ALA A 198 -15.83 -4.78 12.60
C ALA A 198 -14.31 -4.83 12.52
N ASP A 199 -13.72 -5.89 13.07
CA ASP A 199 -12.59 -6.49 12.37
C ASP A 199 -12.96 -6.43 10.89
N TRP A 200 -12.20 -5.64 10.12
CA TRP A 200 -12.48 -5.49 8.70
C TRP A 200 -12.61 -6.92 8.15
N PRO A 201 -13.80 -7.34 7.67
CA PRO A 201 -13.94 -8.68 7.16
C PRO A 201 -12.89 -8.84 6.06
N ARG A 202 -12.22 -10.00 6.05
CA ARG A 202 -11.07 -10.29 5.17
C ARG A 202 -11.31 -9.70 3.78
N ASP A 203 -10.41 -8.83 3.33
CA ASP A 203 -10.45 -8.32 1.96
C ASP A 203 -10.35 -9.52 1.01
N LEU A 204 -11.35 -9.68 0.15
CA LEU A 204 -11.44 -10.79 -0.78
C LEU A 204 -10.63 -10.55 -2.05
N ARG A 205 -10.40 -9.28 -2.36
CA ARG A 205 -9.68 -8.80 -3.52
C ARG A 205 -8.84 -7.58 -3.15
N LYS A 206 -7.72 -7.43 -3.83
CA LYS A 206 -6.80 -6.31 -3.68
C LYS A 206 -6.42 -5.76 -5.04
N ALA A 207 -6.55 -4.46 -5.24
CA ALA A 207 -6.05 -3.80 -6.44
C ALA A 207 -4.85 -2.92 -6.06
N HIS A 208 -3.78 -3.02 -6.82
CA HIS A 208 -2.53 -2.31 -6.55
C HIS A 208 -2.23 -1.35 -7.69
N ALA A 209 -2.08 -0.08 -7.34
CA ALA A 209 -1.98 0.99 -8.32
C ALA A 209 -0.88 1.97 -7.95
N TRP A 210 -0.25 2.55 -8.96
CA TRP A 210 0.62 3.70 -8.83
C TRP A 210 -0.10 4.93 -9.39
N VAL A 211 0.07 6.07 -8.72
CA VAL A 211 -0.49 7.36 -9.16
C VAL A 211 0.52 8.47 -8.93
N ALA A 212 0.34 9.59 -9.65
CA ALA A 212 1.07 10.82 -9.41
C ALA A 212 0.17 12.06 -9.53
N VAL A 213 0.50 13.09 -8.77
CA VAL A 213 -0.18 14.40 -8.77
C VAL A 213 0.82 15.54 -8.69
N GLY A 214 0.44 16.70 -9.21
CA GLY A 214 1.21 17.93 -9.14
C GLY A 214 0.32 19.12 -9.41
N TYR A 215 0.90 20.32 -9.45
CA TYR A 215 0.11 21.51 -9.76
C TYR A 215 -0.46 21.42 -11.18
N GLY A 216 -1.79 21.44 -11.31
CA GLY A 216 -2.49 21.28 -12.58
C GLY A 216 -2.28 19.92 -13.24
N PHE A 217 -1.77 18.92 -12.50
CA PHE A 217 -1.44 17.61 -13.03
C PHE A 217 -2.01 16.49 -12.16
N LYS A 218 -2.57 15.48 -12.82
CA LYS A 218 -3.06 14.24 -12.22
C LYS A 218 -2.86 13.12 -13.23
N SER A 219 -2.19 12.04 -12.82
CA SER A 219 -2.02 10.87 -13.67
C SER A 219 -3.31 10.05 -13.77
N ASP A 220 -3.36 9.16 -14.76
CA ASP A 220 -4.24 8.00 -14.68
C ASP A 220 -3.81 7.06 -13.53
N THR A 221 -4.70 6.14 -13.15
CA THR A 221 -4.39 5.04 -12.23
C THR A 221 -3.65 3.93 -12.96
N VAL A 222 -2.39 3.68 -12.59
CA VAL A 222 -1.56 2.66 -13.24
C VAL A 222 -1.55 1.39 -12.40
N PHE A 223 -2.31 0.37 -12.83
CA PHE A 223 -2.25 -0.95 -12.19
C PHE A 223 -1.00 -1.69 -12.65
N TYR A 224 -0.21 -2.15 -11.69
CA TYR A 224 1.02 -2.89 -11.94
C TYR A 224 0.90 -4.39 -11.65
N GLU A 225 -0.25 -4.81 -11.14
CA GLU A 225 -0.70 -6.20 -11.15
C GLU A 225 -2.04 -6.28 -11.88
N ASP A 226 -2.15 -7.20 -12.84
CA ASP A 226 -3.39 -7.35 -13.62
C ASP A 226 -4.51 -7.97 -12.79
N SER A 227 -4.16 -8.90 -11.89
CA SER A 227 -5.11 -9.60 -11.04
C SER A 227 -5.44 -8.83 -9.77
N THR A 228 -6.69 -8.91 -9.34
CA THR A 228 -7.15 -8.40 -8.04
C THR A 228 -7.21 -9.47 -6.96
N SER A 229 -6.58 -10.63 -7.17
CA SER A 229 -6.56 -11.75 -6.22
C SER A 229 -6.09 -11.33 -4.82
N PRO A 230 -6.60 -11.93 -3.73
CA PRO A 230 -6.17 -11.60 -2.37
C PRO A 230 -4.69 -11.98 -2.10
N ASN A 231 -4.12 -12.85 -2.95
CA ASN A 231 -2.73 -13.30 -2.89
C ASN A 231 -1.76 -12.32 -3.57
N CYS A 232 -2.27 -11.30 -4.25
CA CYS A 232 -1.47 -10.20 -4.76
C CYS A 232 -0.83 -9.48 -3.57
N THR A 233 0.49 -9.30 -3.65
CA THR A 233 1.27 -8.73 -2.53
C THR A 233 1.35 -7.22 -2.63
N GLY A 234 1.17 -6.66 -3.83
CA GLY A 234 1.38 -5.24 -4.10
C GLY A 234 2.85 -4.84 -4.05
N VAL A 235 3.77 -5.80 -3.89
CA VAL A 235 5.20 -5.54 -3.86
C VAL A 235 5.72 -5.48 -5.28
N MET A 236 6.23 -4.31 -5.67
CA MET A 236 6.84 -4.09 -6.97
C MET A 236 8.36 -4.32 -6.89
N THR A 237 8.92 -5.01 -7.86
CA THR A 237 10.38 -5.08 -8.05
C THR A 237 10.90 -3.85 -8.79
N MET A 238 12.20 -3.56 -8.71
CA MET A 238 12.81 -2.47 -9.49
C MET A 238 12.57 -2.65 -11.00
N GLN A 239 12.62 -3.89 -11.50
CA GLN A 239 12.39 -4.19 -12.91
C GLN A 239 10.94 -3.87 -13.31
N GLU A 240 9.98 -4.27 -12.49
CA GLU A 240 8.57 -3.94 -12.73
C GLU A 240 8.32 -2.43 -12.65
N TYR A 241 8.95 -1.71 -11.72
CA TYR A 241 8.84 -0.26 -11.65
C TYR A 241 9.38 0.41 -12.92
N LYS A 242 10.54 -0.03 -13.39
CA LYS A 242 11.09 0.44 -14.66
C LYS A 242 10.14 0.16 -15.82
N ASP A 243 9.64 -1.07 -15.95
CA ASP A 243 8.91 -1.49 -17.15
C ASP A 243 7.45 -1.02 -17.16
N HIS A 244 6.78 -1.03 -16.01
CA HIS A 244 5.35 -0.68 -15.91
C HIS A 244 5.12 0.80 -15.59
N ILE A 245 5.98 1.41 -14.78
CA ILE A 245 5.80 2.81 -14.36
C ILE A 245 6.64 3.72 -15.25
N LEU A 246 7.96 3.55 -15.25
CA LEU A 246 8.84 4.49 -15.95
C LEU A 246 8.68 4.43 -17.47
N GLU A 247 8.83 3.25 -18.06
CA GLU A 247 8.81 3.07 -19.52
C GLU A 247 7.41 3.27 -20.11
N LYS A 248 6.37 2.71 -19.49
CA LYS A 248 5.00 2.77 -20.03
C LYS A 248 4.23 4.04 -19.65
N THR A 249 4.57 4.69 -18.53
CA THR A 249 3.78 5.84 -18.02
C THR A 249 4.60 7.13 -18.01
N VAL A 250 5.77 7.15 -17.37
CA VAL A 250 6.55 8.38 -17.23
C VAL A 250 7.21 8.81 -18.55
N LYS A 251 7.69 7.87 -19.36
CA LYS A 251 8.31 8.16 -20.66
C LYS A 251 7.38 8.87 -21.64
N PRO A 252 6.11 8.45 -21.81
CA PRO A 252 5.13 9.25 -22.55
C PRO A 252 5.05 10.71 -22.08
N TRP A 253 5.08 10.98 -20.77
CA TRP A 253 5.07 12.34 -20.25
C TRP A 253 6.33 13.14 -20.64
N LEU A 254 7.50 12.50 -20.56
CA LEU A 254 8.76 13.09 -20.99
C LEU A 254 8.74 13.41 -22.49
N ASN A 255 8.19 12.52 -23.31
CA ASN A 255 8.06 12.72 -24.75
C ASN A 255 7.08 13.85 -25.10
N SER A 256 6.00 14.01 -24.33
CA SER A 256 4.97 15.02 -24.61
C SER A 256 5.34 16.42 -24.11
N THR A 257 6.04 16.53 -22.98
CA THR A 257 6.30 17.81 -22.31
C THR A 257 7.79 18.16 -22.19
N GLY A 258 8.68 17.22 -22.46
CA GLY A 258 10.13 17.36 -22.33
C GLY A 258 10.64 17.06 -20.92
N PRO A 259 11.90 16.63 -20.76
CA PRO A 259 12.47 16.19 -19.48
C PRO A 259 12.60 17.28 -18.42
N GLN A 260 12.60 18.56 -18.84
CA GLN A 260 12.71 19.71 -17.95
C GLN A 260 11.35 20.24 -17.46
N SER A 261 10.24 19.61 -17.86
CA SER A 261 8.89 20.10 -17.55
C SER A 261 8.40 19.74 -16.16
N PHE A 262 8.92 18.66 -15.56
CA PHE A 262 8.55 18.23 -14.22
C PHE A 262 9.72 17.64 -13.44
N ILE A 263 9.50 17.37 -12.16
CA ILE A 263 10.40 16.69 -11.24
C ILE A 263 9.57 15.60 -10.57
N LEU A 264 10.01 14.34 -10.64
CA LEU A 264 9.32 13.24 -9.98
C LEU A 264 9.78 13.12 -8.52
N GLU A 265 8.85 13.16 -7.58
CA GLU A 265 9.10 12.81 -6.18
C GLU A 265 8.72 11.35 -5.93
N GLU A 266 9.61 10.65 -5.25
CA GLU A 266 9.47 9.21 -4.98
C GLU A 266 9.82 8.87 -3.53
N ASP A 267 9.22 7.79 -3.04
CA ASP A 267 9.56 7.23 -1.73
C ASP A 267 10.98 6.68 -1.71
N CYS A 268 11.76 7.13 -0.71
CA CYS A 268 13.13 6.66 -0.51
C CYS A 268 13.21 5.24 0.06
N GLU A 269 12.15 4.74 0.69
CA GLU A 269 12.12 3.44 1.37
C GLU A 269 11.59 2.31 0.48
N ALA A 270 10.88 2.67 -0.60
CA ALA A 270 10.44 1.72 -1.61
C ALA A 270 11.66 1.18 -2.38
N PHE A 271 11.97 -0.11 -2.15
CA PHE A 271 13.08 -0.78 -2.81
C PHE A 271 12.97 -0.72 -4.35
N ALA A 272 11.75 -0.73 -4.87
CA ALA A 272 11.43 -0.59 -6.29
C ALA A 272 12.03 0.67 -6.93
N HIS A 273 12.16 1.76 -6.19
CA HIS A 273 12.72 3.02 -6.70
C HIS A 273 14.26 3.00 -6.75
N GLY A 274 14.88 2.03 -6.07
CA GLY A 274 16.30 1.76 -6.13
C GLY A 274 17.18 2.64 -5.24
N ALA A 275 16.61 3.53 -4.41
CA ALA A 275 17.35 4.41 -3.50
C ALA A 275 18.33 3.65 -2.58
N ALA A 276 17.98 2.41 -2.19
CA ALA A 276 18.81 1.55 -1.36
C ALA A 276 19.64 0.50 -2.14
N SER A 277 19.62 0.51 -3.48
CA SER A 277 20.30 -0.49 -4.31
C SER A 277 21.68 -0.02 -4.81
N LYS A 278 22.66 -0.92 -4.77
CA LYS A 278 23.99 -0.69 -5.37
C LYS A 278 23.99 -0.82 -6.90
N VAL A 279 23.11 -1.66 -7.43
CA VAL A 279 22.90 -1.85 -8.87
C VAL A 279 21.50 -1.35 -9.15
N ASN A 280 21.39 -0.11 -9.62
CA ASN A 280 20.12 0.58 -9.72
C ASN A 280 19.75 0.78 -11.19
N LEU A 281 19.04 -0.19 -11.76
CA LEU A 281 18.51 -0.13 -13.12
C LEU A 281 17.47 0.98 -13.32
N VAL A 282 16.79 1.37 -12.24
CA VAL A 282 15.84 2.50 -12.23
C VAL A 282 16.59 3.82 -12.35
N GLN A 283 17.69 3.98 -11.61
CA GLN A 283 18.57 5.14 -11.72
C GLN A 283 19.14 5.27 -13.13
N GLN A 284 19.68 4.17 -13.68
CA GLN A 284 20.23 4.14 -15.05
C GLN A 284 19.19 4.62 -16.06
N TRP A 285 17.95 4.12 -15.95
CA TRP A 285 16.85 4.55 -16.81
C TRP A 285 16.56 6.05 -16.67
N LYS A 286 16.53 6.59 -15.43
CA LYS A 286 16.27 8.01 -15.17
C LYS A 286 17.36 8.89 -15.78
N ASP A 287 18.62 8.48 -15.66
CA ASP A 287 19.77 9.18 -16.22
C ASP A 287 19.73 9.17 -17.75
N GLU A 288 19.47 8.01 -18.37
CA GLU A 288 19.33 7.86 -19.82
C GLU A 288 18.24 8.75 -20.42
N HIS A 289 17.14 8.97 -19.68
CA HIS A 289 16.00 9.79 -20.12
C HIS A 289 16.04 11.22 -19.58
N ASN A 290 17.10 11.60 -18.87
CA ASN A 290 17.26 12.90 -18.22
C ASN A 290 16.07 13.29 -17.31
N LEU A 291 15.44 12.30 -16.67
CA LEU A 291 14.35 12.57 -15.73
C LEU A 291 14.92 13.29 -14.51
N ARG A 292 14.36 14.46 -14.17
CA ARG A 292 14.61 15.09 -12.88
C ARG A 292 13.76 14.40 -11.82
N TYR A 293 14.37 14.03 -10.71
CA TYR A 293 13.66 13.39 -9.60
C TYR A 293 14.38 13.65 -8.27
N TYR A 294 13.69 13.45 -7.16
CA TYR A 294 14.30 13.37 -5.84
C TYR A 294 13.55 12.35 -4.98
N TYR A 295 14.25 11.79 -3.99
CA TYR A 295 13.62 10.97 -2.97
C TYR A 295 13.17 11.82 -1.77
N ASN A 296 12.00 11.51 -1.22
CA ASN A 296 11.55 12.07 0.05
C ASN A 296 12.41 11.58 1.23
N CYS A 297 12.02 11.92 2.46
CA CYS A 297 12.78 11.55 3.66
C CYS A 297 12.33 10.24 4.34
N GLY A 298 11.45 9.47 3.69
CA GLY A 298 10.80 8.29 4.28
C GLY A 298 9.82 8.70 5.38
N ASP A 299 8.89 7.81 5.75
CA ASP A 299 8.00 7.97 6.91
C ASP A 299 7.37 9.38 7.06
N SER A 300 7.06 10.04 5.94
CA SER A 300 6.68 11.47 5.86
C SER A 300 5.39 11.70 5.10
N PRO A 301 4.27 11.06 5.50
CA PRO A 301 3.00 11.18 4.80
C PRO A 301 2.40 12.60 4.85
N ASP A 302 2.88 13.44 5.75
CA ASP A 302 2.47 14.83 5.84
C ASP A 302 3.16 15.76 4.83
N LEU A 303 4.13 15.24 4.07
CA LEU A 303 4.91 15.99 3.07
C LEU A 303 4.56 15.63 1.62
N SER A 304 3.47 14.90 1.40
CA SER A 304 2.90 14.65 0.08
C SER A 304 1.43 15.04 0.02
N PRO A 305 0.99 15.90 -0.93
CA PRO A 305 -0.41 16.27 -1.09
C PRO A 305 -1.36 15.08 -1.25
N LEU A 306 -0.86 13.95 -1.76
CA LEU A 306 -1.62 12.70 -1.93
C LEU A 306 -2.28 12.23 -0.63
N ASP A 307 -1.68 12.52 0.52
CA ASP A 307 -2.20 12.08 1.82
C ASP A 307 -3.41 12.84 2.34
N THR A 308 -3.84 13.88 1.63
CA THR A 308 -5.05 14.66 1.95
C THR A 308 -6.27 14.28 1.15
N LEU A 309 -6.08 13.50 0.08
CA LEU A 309 -7.10 13.31 -0.94
C LEU A 309 -8.15 12.27 -0.53
N TRP A 310 -7.84 11.40 0.44
CA TRP A 310 -8.65 10.24 0.77
C TRP A 310 -9.85 10.60 1.66
N PRO A 311 -10.98 9.88 1.52
CA PRO A 311 -12.10 10.02 2.44
C PRO A 311 -11.70 9.65 3.87
N ALA A 312 -12.55 10.03 4.84
CA ALA A 312 -12.40 9.61 6.22
C ALA A 312 -12.23 8.08 6.32
N TYR A 313 -11.37 7.61 7.22
CA TYR A 313 -11.01 6.19 7.38
C TYR A 313 -10.35 5.55 6.15
N LYS A 314 -10.00 6.33 5.11
CA LYS A 314 -9.56 5.79 3.81
C LYS A 314 -10.59 4.82 3.21
N GLN A 315 -11.89 5.10 3.41
CA GLN A 315 -12.99 4.21 3.04
C GLN A 315 -14.00 4.90 2.14
N TRP A 316 -14.38 4.23 1.05
CA TRP A 316 -15.48 4.64 0.20
C TRP A 316 -16.73 3.79 0.48
N THR A 317 -17.88 4.46 0.56
CA THR A 317 -19.18 3.79 0.54
C THR A 317 -19.66 3.80 -0.91
N MET A 318 -19.70 2.63 -1.53
CA MET A 318 -20.08 2.48 -2.93
C MET A 318 -21.15 1.40 -3.04
N ASP A 319 -21.89 1.41 -4.15
CA ASP A 319 -22.74 0.28 -4.49
C ASP A 319 -21.89 -0.99 -4.58
N SER A 320 -22.48 -2.12 -4.17
CA SER A 320 -21.79 -3.40 -4.27
C SER A 320 -21.34 -3.63 -5.72
N PRO A 321 -20.12 -4.17 -5.91
CA PRO A 321 -19.64 -4.45 -7.25
C PRO A 321 -20.61 -5.40 -7.95
N LYS A 322 -20.90 -5.14 -9.23
CA LYS A 322 -21.78 -5.99 -10.05
C LYS A 322 -21.26 -7.44 -10.16
N ASP A 323 -19.94 -7.60 -10.11
CA ASP A 323 -19.19 -8.85 -10.17
C ASP A 323 -17.80 -8.62 -9.53
N TRP A 324 -17.06 -9.70 -9.27
CA TRP A 324 -15.74 -9.65 -8.61
C TRP A 324 -14.58 -9.84 -9.61
N GLU A 325 -14.81 -9.47 -10.87
CA GLU A 325 -13.81 -9.54 -11.94
C GLU A 325 -12.85 -8.36 -11.87
N ASP A 326 -11.62 -8.59 -12.36
CA ASP A 326 -10.51 -7.65 -12.25
C ASP A 326 -10.85 -6.29 -12.87
N GLU A 327 -11.47 -6.26 -14.05
CA GLU A 327 -11.83 -5.01 -14.72
C GLU A 327 -12.86 -4.18 -13.94
N THR A 328 -13.84 -4.83 -13.30
CA THR A 328 -14.88 -4.16 -12.51
C THR A 328 -14.27 -3.47 -11.31
N LEU A 329 -13.43 -4.18 -10.56
CA LEU A 329 -12.80 -3.64 -9.35
C LEU A 329 -11.76 -2.56 -9.68
N GLN A 330 -10.97 -2.75 -10.74
CA GLN A 330 -10.07 -1.70 -11.21
C GLN A 330 -10.83 -0.46 -11.69
N LYS A 331 -11.99 -0.62 -12.35
CA LYS A 331 -12.84 0.51 -12.73
C LYS A 331 -13.32 1.27 -11.50
N MET A 332 -13.75 0.59 -10.45
CA MET A 332 -14.15 1.22 -9.19
C MET A 332 -13.02 2.07 -8.58
N VAL A 333 -11.78 1.59 -8.62
CA VAL A 333 -10.60 2.39 -8.20
C VAL A 333 -10.42 3.61 -9.09
N ARG A 334 -10.50 3.47 -10.43
CA ARG A 334 -10.39 4.61 -11.37
C ARG A 334 -11.47 5.65 -11.12
N ASP A 335 -12.71 5.22 -10.89
CA ASP A 335 -13.84 6.10 -10.62
C ASP A 335 -13.60 6.87 -9.30
N ALA A 336 -13.15 6.20 -8.24
CA ALA A 336 -12.79 6.85 -6.99
C ALA A 336 -11.62 7.84 -7.16
N TRP A 337 -10.58 7.45 -7.90
CA TRP A 337 -9.45 8.32 -8.23
C TRP A 337 -9.91 9.57 -8.98
N ALA A 338 -10.90 9.47 -9.88
CA ALA A 338 -11.39 10.58 -10.67
C ALA A 338 -12.05 11.70 -9.82
N THR A 339 -12.60 11.39 -8.64
CA THR A 339 -13.40 12.32 -7.83
C THR A 339 -12.65 13.48 -7.17
N PHE A 340 -11.31 13.48 -7.14
CA PHE A 340 -10.54 14.48 -6.40
C PHE A 340 -10.55 15.88 -7.01
N ASP A 341 -10.67 16.87 -6.13
CA ASP A 341 -10.65 18.30 -6.44
C ASP A 341 -9.23 18.81 -6.74
N MET A 342 -9.05 19.26 -7.99
CA MET A 342 -7.79 19.83 -8.47
C MET A 342 -7.46 21.18 -7.84
N GLU A 343 -8.44 21.99 -7.45
CA GLU A 343 -8.18 23.28 -6.81
C GLU A 343 -7.56 23.08 -5.43
N ARG A 344 -8.13 22.17 -4.63
CA ARG A 344 -7.56 21.77 -3.35
C ARG A 344 -6.15 21.18 -3.47
N LEU A 345 -5.92 20.32 -4.47
CA LEU A 345 -4.57 19.79 -4.75
C LEU A 345 -3.57 20.91 -5.04
N ASN A 346 -3.93 21.85 -5.93
CA ASN A 346 -3.07 22.96 -6.31
C ASN A 346 -2.73 23.86 -5.12
N MET A 347 -3.70 24.11 -4.25
CA MET A 347 -3.49 24.81 -2.98
C MET A 347 -2.44 24.09 -2.12
N TRP A 348 -2.55 22.77 -1.97
CA TRP A 348 -1.58 21.99 -1.18
C TRP A 348 -0.18 21.99 -1.74
N VAL A 349 -0.03 21.90 -3.07
CA VAL A 349 1.27 22.01 -3.73
C VAL A 349 1.91 23.38 -3.45
N ASN A 350 1.15 24.47 -3.59
CA ASN A 350 1.65 25.81 -3.28
C ASN A 350 2.00 25.99 -1.78
N PHE A 351 1.40 25.21 -0.88
CA PHE A 351 1.63 25.32 0.56
C PHE A 351 2.90 24.57 1.03
N MET A 352 3.54 23.80 0.16
CA MET A 352 4.71 22.98 0.52
C MET A 352 5.85 23.74 1.21
N PRO A 353 6.28 24.94 0.78
CA PRO A 353 7.30 25.70 1.51
C PRO A 353 6.90 25.98 2.96
N GLN A 354 5.64 26.33 3.20
CA GLN A 354 5.15 26.60 4.56
C GLN A 354 5.11 25.31 5.40
N ARG A 355 4.74 24.16 4.80
CA ARG A 355 4.79 22.87 5.50
C ARG A 355 6.19 22.50 5.93
N LEU A 356 7.18 22.67 5.05
CA LEU A 356 8.58 22.39 5.37
C LEU A 356 9.11 23.33 6.48
N LYS A 357 8.70 24.60 6.49
CA LYS A 357 9.01 25.52 7.61
C LYS A 357 8.42 25.00 8.92
N SER A 358 7.16 24.59 8.92
CA SER A 358 6.52 23.99 10.10
C SER A 358 7.23 22.73 10.58
N VAL A 359 7.77 21.89 9.68
CA VAL A 359 8.61 20.74 10.07
C VAL A 359 9.86 21.21 10.82
N ILE A 360 10.52 22.26 10.37
CA ILE A 360 11.69 22.82 11.07
C ILE A 360 11.29 23.40 12.43
N ASP A 361 10.22 24.19 12.48
CA ASP A 361 9.74 24.87 13.69
C ASP A 361 9.26 23.88 14.76
N THR A 362 8.76 22.72 14.34
CA THR A 362 8.33 21.63 15.24
C THR A 362 9.42 20.57 15.47
N ASP A 363 10.68 20.90 15.15
CA ASP A 363 11.83 20.01 15.30
C ASP A 363 11.57 18.61 14.71
N GLY A 364 11.00 18.55 13.51
CA GLY A 364 10.80 17.32 12.76
C GLY A 364 9.51 16.55 13.07
N ALA A 365 8.58 17.07 13.87
CA ALA A 365 7.29 16.42 14.09
C ALA A 365 6.45 16.30 12.78
N LEU A 366 5.43 15.44 12.79
CA LEU A 366 4.43 15.42 11.71
C LEU A 366 3.58 16.68 11.79
N VAL A 367 3.38 17.34 10.65
CA VAL A 367 2.57 18.55 10.54
C VAL A 367 1.16 18.19 10.01
N PRO A 368 0.07 18.59 10.67
CA PRO A 368 -1.27 18.34 10.16
C PRO A 368 -1.51 19.05 8.83
N TRP A 369 -2.42 18.51 8.01
CA TRP A 369 -2.85 19.10 6.74
C TRP A 369 -3.92 20.16 6.97
#